data_AF-A0A0G0LZK3-F1
#
_entry.id   AF-A0A0G0LZK3-F1
#
_cell.length_a   1.000
_cell.length_b   1.000
_cell.length_c   1.000
_cell.angle_alpha   90.00
_cell.angle_beta   90.00
_cell.angle_gamma   90.00
#
_symmetry.space_group_name_H-M   'P 1'
#
loop_
_entity.id
_entity.type
_entity.pdbx_description
1 polymer ?
#
loop_
_entity_poly.entity_id
_entity_poly.type
_entity_poly.pdbx_seq_one_letter_code
_entity_poly.pdbx_strand_id
1 'polypeptide(L)'
;MKQFVKYVYIIFSIIFLFYLILPNPEFPEQLSGSIQSFEPADIETPLRRGYYTDLTRNEVMNFYISQVNKSPFKNIPIPTYKLNYPPEEAQTLIRDQARSTFLEEIAHPMRESFFVNGFEPKQDKDL
;
A
#
# COMPACT_ATOMS: atom_id res chain seq x y z
N MET A 1 32.27 21.72 -17.13
CA MET A 1 30.87 21.83 -16.63
C MET A 1 29.85 21.15 -17.53
N LYS A 2 29.69 21.51 -18.82
CA LYS A 2 28.67 20.90 -19.71
C LYS A 2 28.76 19.37 -19.82
N GLN A 3 29.98 18.82 -19.97
CA GLN A 3 30.17 17.36 -20.05
C GLN A 3 29.84 16.65 -18.74
N PHE A 4 30.22 17.22 -17.59
CA PHE A 4 29.89 16.67 -16.28
C PHE A 4 28.37 16.58 -16.07
N VAL A 5 27.63 17.65 -16.35
CA VAL A 5 26.17 17.67 -16.25
C VAL A 5 25.54 16.63 -17.18
N LYS A 6 26.05 16.49 -18.41
CA LYS A 6 25.59 15.44 -19.34
C LYS A 6 25.79 14.04 -18.76
N TYR A 7 26.97 13.73 -18.20
CA TYR A 7 27.22 12.42 -17.61
C TYR A 7 26.30 12.14 -16.41
N VAL A 8 26.12 13.12 -15.51
CA VAL A 8 25.19 13.00 -14.38
C VAL A 8 23.76 12.75 -14.86
N TYR A 9 23.30 13.51 -15.86
CA TYR A 9 21.97 13.34 -16.44
C TYR A 9 21.77 11.96 -17.07
N ILE A 10 22.76 11.46 -17.82
CA ILE A 10 22.70 10.14 -18.45
C ILE A 10 22.66 9.04 -17.38
N ILE A 11 23.52 9.12 -16.36
CA ILE A 11 23.54 8.16 -15.25
C ILE A 11 22.19 8.16 -14.52
N PHE A 12 21.67 9.34 -14.18
CA PHE A 12 20.36 9.47 -13.53
C PHE A 12 19.24 8.90 -14.40
N SER A 13 19.24 9.19 -15.70
CA SER A 13 18.24 8.68 -16.64
C SER A 13 18.27 7.16 -16.74
N ILE A 14 19.47 6.55 -16.75
CA ILE A 14 19.63 5.09 -16.77
C ILE A 14 19.10 4.46 -15.47
N ILE A 15 19.44 5.04 -14.31
CA ILE A 15 18.95 4.59 -13.00
C ILE A 15 17.42 4.69 -12.93
N PHE A 16 16.87 5.82 -13.40
CA PHE A 16 15.43 6.05 -13.41
C PHE A 16 14.71 5.11 -14.37
N LEU A 17 15.26 4.85 -15.55
CA LEU A 17 14.71 3.87 -16.49
C LEU A 17 14.74 2.45 -15.90
N PHE A 18 15.84 2.09 -15.22
CA PHE A 18 15.92 0.81 -14.52
C PHE A 18 14.84 0.70 -13.44
N TYR A 19 14.60 1.77 -12.67
CA TYR A 19 13.53 1.81 -11.66
C TYR A 19 12.13 1.56 -12.26
N LEU A 20 11.80 2.18 -13.39
CA LEU A 20 10.50 2.04 -14.04
C LEU A 20 10.26 0.65 -14.64
N ILE A 21 11.32 -0.07 -15.01
CA ILE A 21 11.24 -1.42 -15.61
C ILE A 21 11.23 -2.53 -14.54
N LEU A 22 11.53 -2.21 -13.28
CA LEU A 22 11.45 -3.21 -12.21
C LEU A 22 10.02 -3.78 -12.13
N PRO A 23 9.87 -5.10 -11.91
CA PRO A 23 8.55 -5.69 -11.69
C PRO A 23 7.92 -5.13 -10.42
N ASN A 24 6.61 -4.89 -10.48
CA ASN A 24 5.81 -4.50 -9.31
C ASN A 24 5.73 -5.67 -8.32
N PRO A 25 5.67 -5.39 -7.01
CA PRO A 25 5.41 -6.45 -6.03
C PRO A 25 4.02 -7.06 -6.30
N GLU A 26 3.87 -8.34 -5.99
CA GLU A 26 2.54 -8.98 -6.01
C GLU A 26 1.64 -8.38 -4.94
N PHE A 27 0.33 -8.61 -5.06
CA PHE A 27 -0.61 -8.19 -4.04
C PHE A 27 -0.22 -8.80 -2.68
N PRO A 28 -0.21 -8.01 -1.57
CA PRO A 28 0.31 -8.48 -0.30
C PRO A 28 -0.35 -9.78 0.21
N GLU A 29 0.45 -10.56 0.92
CA GLU A 29 -0.02 -11.77 1.59
C GLU A 29 -1.03 -11.43 2.69
N GLN A 30 -1.75 -12.46 3.14
CA GLN A 30 -2.71 -12.32 4.22
C GLN A 30 -2.05 -11.84 5.50
N LEU A 31 -2.70 -10.90 6.18
CA LEU A 31 -2.26 -10.37 7.47
C LEU A 31 -2.16 -11.52 8.48
N SER A 32 -0.96 -11.72 9.03
CA SER A 32 -0.71 -12.79 10.00
C SER A 32 -1.56 -12.61 11.26
N GLY A 33 -2.13 -13.70 11.77
CA GLY A 33 -2.98 -13.67 12.97
C GLY A 33 -4.36 -13.03 12.76
N SER A 34 -4.76 -12.75 11.52
CA SER A 34 -6.08 -12.20 11.20
C SER A 34 -7.03 -13.25 10.61
N ILE A 35 -8.33 -13.04 10.80
CA ILE A 35 -9.40 -13.85 10.20
C ILE A 35 -9.90 -13.11 8.96
N GLN A 36 -9.78 -13.74 7.79
CA GLN A 36 -10.26 -13.14 6.55
C GLN A 36 -11.79 -13.05 6.53
N SER A 37 -12.30 -11.88 6.11
CA SER A 37 -13.71 -11.68 5.78
C SER A 37 -14.03 -12.22 4.38
N PHE A 38 -15.17 -12.88 4.26
CA PHE A 38 -15.72 -13.37 2.99
C PHE A 38 -17.02 -12.64 2.62
N GLU A 39 -17.26 -11.48 3.21
CA GLU A 39 -18.38 -10.64 2.83
C GLU A 39 -18.26 -10.23 1.36
N PRO A 40 -19.38 -10.12 0.61
CA PRO A 40 -19.34 -9.86 -0.82
C PRO A 40 -18.46 -8.66 -1.20
N ALA A 41 -18.50 -7.61 -0.38
CA ALA A 41 -17.79 -6.35 -0.63
C ALA A 41 -16.27 -6.42 -0.35
N ASP A 42 -15.80 -7.47 0.34
CA ASP A 42 -14.39 -7.69 0.70
C ASP A 42 -13.68 -8.67 -0.24
N ILE A 43 -14.43 -9.36 -1.10
CA ILE A 43 -13.93 -10.35 -2.08
C ILE A 43 -14.28 -9.99 -3.53
N GLU A 44 -14.74 -8.75 -3.79
CA GLU A 44 -15.17 -8.31 -5.12
C GLU A 44 -14.09 -8.49 -6.21
N THR A 45 -12.81 -8.35 -5.84
CA THR A 45 -11.68 -8.53 -6.74
C THR A 45 -10.55 -9.29 -6.06
N PRO A 46 -9.65 -9.97 -6.80
CA PRO A 46 -8.47 -10.61 -6.23
C PRO A 46 -7.51 -9.65 -5.53
N LEU A 47 -7.60 -8.34 -5.81
CA LEU A 47 -6.78 -7.26 -5.25
C LEU A 47 -7.47 -6.55 -4.08
N ARG A 48 -8.49 -7.16 -3.50
CA ARG A 48 -9.18 -6.67 -2.30
C ARG A 48 -9.28 -7.81 -1.30
N ARG A 49 -9.00 -7.49 -0.04
CA ARG A 49 -9.18 -8.44 1.07
C ARG A 49 -9.50 -7.68 2.37
N GLY A 50 -10.58 -8.08 3.03
CA GLY A 50 -10.95 -7.61 4.37
C GLY A 50 -10.56 -8.62 5.45
N TYR A 51 -10.29 -8.13 6.66
CA TYR A 51 -9.90 -8.98 7.79
C TYR A 51 -10.44 -8.45 9.11
N TYR A 52 -10.63 -9.37 10.05
CA TYR A 52 -10.80 -9.12 11.47
C TYR A 52 -9.47 -9.40 12.19
N THR A 53 -9.00 -8.45 12.99
CA THR A 53 -7.70 -8.54 13.68
C THR A 53 -7.69 -7.66 14.92
N ASP A 54 -6.90 -8.06 15.91
CA ASP A 54 -6.59 -7.26 17.11
C ASP A 54 -5.32 -6.40 16.94
N LEU A 55 -4.70 -6.43 15.76
CA LEU A 55 -3.50 -5.66 15.46
C LEU A 55 -3.79 -4.16 15.39
N THR A 56 -2.85 -3.36 15.91
CA THR A 56 -2.91 -1.91 15.81
C THR A 56 -2.63 -1.42 14.39
N ARG A 57 -3.09 -0.20 14.05
CA ARG A 57 -2.75 0.49 12.80
C ARG A 57 -1.28 0.39 12.43
N ASN A 58 -0.37 0.62 13.37
CA ASN A 58 1.06 0.61 13.10
C ASN A 58 1.58 -0.80 12.76
N GLU A 59 1.10 -1.84 13.43
CA GLU A 59 1.48 -3.22 13.14
C GLU A 59 1.00 -3.65 11.76
N VAL A 60 -0.25 -3.33 11.41
CA VAL A 60 -0.83 -3.59 10.08
C VAL A 60 -0.03 -2.89 8.98
N MET A 61 0.26 -1.59 9.15
CA MET A 61 1.01 -0.83 8.15
C MET A 61 2.45 -1.34 8.01
N ASN A 62 3.13 -1.63 9.12
CA ASN A 62 4.49 -2.18 9.09
C ASN A 62 4.55 -3.54 8.40
N PHE A 63 3.55 -4.39 8.63
CA PHE A 63 3.42 -5.69 7.96
C PHE A 63 3.35 -5.50 6.44
N TYR A 64 2.43 -4.68 5.94
CA TYR A 64 2.27 -4.49 4.50
C TYR A 64 3.47 -3.78 3.85
N ILE A 65 4.02 -2.74 4.48
CA ILE A 65 5.23 -2.06 3.97
C ILE A 65 6.40 -3.05 3.86
N SER A 66 6.55 -3.97 4.82
CA SER A 66 7.65 -4.94 4.82
C SER A 66 7.62 -5.91 3.64
N GLN A 67 6.45 -6.13 3.04
CA GLN A 67 6.28 -7.02 1.88
C GLN A 67 6.53 -6.31 0.55
N VAL A 68 6.22 -5.01 0.46
CA VAL A 68 6.25 -4.28 -0.82
C VAL A 68 7.43 -3.32 -0.96
N ASN A 69 8.19 -3.07 0.12
CA ASN A 69 9.33 -2.16 0.09
C ASN A 69 10.56 -2.66 -0.70
N LYS A 70 10.46 -3.84 -1.31
CA LYS A 70 11.50 -4.46 -2.13
C LYS A 70 10.89 -5.01 -3.41
N SER A 71 11.63 -4.90 -4.51
CA SER A 71 11.25 -5.54 -5.77
C SER A 71 11.39 -7.05 -5.66
N PRO A 72 10.45 -7.83 -6.22
CA PRO A 72 10.62 -9.28 -6.34
C PRO A 72 11.87 -9.63 -7.18
N PHE A 73 12.33 -8.70 -8.02
CA PHE A 73 13.61 -8.83 -8.68
C PHE A 73 14.78 -8.54 -7.72
N LYS A 74 15.37 -9.63 -7.18
CA LYS A 74 16.58 -9.61 -6.35
C LYS A 74 16.49 -8.78 -5.06
N ASN A 75 15.29 -8.58 -4.50
CA ASN A 75 15.08 -7.86 -3.24
C ASN A 75 15.65 -6.42 -3.24
N ILE A 76 15.64 -5.76 -4.39
CA ILE A 76 16.14 -4.38 -4.52
C ILE A 76 15.18 -3.44 -3.77
N PRO A 77 15.66 -2.61 -2.83
CA PRO A 77 14.80 -1.65 -2.13
C PRO A 77 14.10 -0.69 -3.10
N ILE A 78 12.81 -0.49 -2.91
CA ILE A 78 11.98 0.43 -3.68
C ILE A 78 11.60 1.62 -2.78
N PRO A 79 11.72 2.88 -3.25
CA PRO A 79 11.14 4.03 -2.57
C PRO A 79 9.65 3.79 -2.31
N THR A 80 9.29 3.69 -1.02
CA THR A 80 7.95 3.35 -0.55
C THR A 80 7.52 4.42 0.44
N TYR A 81 6.38 5.05 0.17
CA TYR A 81 5.85 6.14 0.97
C TYR A 81 4.49 5.77 1.55
N LYS A 82 4.23 6.31 2.73
CA LYS A 82 2.99 6.16 3.46
C LYS A 82 2.23 7.47 3.40
N LEU A 83 1.15 7.51 2.63
CA LEU A 83 0.31 8.69 2.49
C LEU A 83 -0.90 8.53 3.40
N ASN A 84 -1.14 9.49 4.28
CA ASN A 84 -2.25 9.46 5.23
C ASN A 84 -3.39 10.34 4.70
N TYR A 85 -4.59 9.76 4.64
CA TYR A 85 -5.78 10.43 4.17
C TYR A 85 -6.80 10.60 5.30
N PRO A 86 -7.68 11.62 5.22
CA PRO A 86 -8.85 11.69 6.10
C PRO A 86 -9.69 10.41 5.99
N PRO A 87 -10.14 9.80 7.11
CA PRO A 87 -10.93 8.57 7.07
C PRO A 87 -12.25 8.71 6.29
N GLU A 88 -12.80 9.92 6.20
CA GLU A 88 -14.02 10.22 5.46
C GLU A 88 -13.85 9.98 3.94
N GLU A 89 -12.64 10.11 3.42
CA GLU A 89 -12.33 9.87 2.02
C GLU A 89 -12.41 8.37 1.66
N ALA A 90 -12.45 7.46 2.63
CA ALA A 90 -12.59 6.03 2.36
C ALA A 90 -13.88 5.71 1.60
N GLN A 91 -14.94 6.50 1.80
CA GLN A 91 -16.20 6.36 1.06
C GLN A 91 -16.02 6.61 -0.44
N THR A 92 -15.03 7.42 -0.81
CA THR A 92 -14.72 7.74 -2.22
C THR A 92 -13.59 6.87 -2.76
N LEU A 93 -12.54 6.62 -1.97
CA LEU A 93 -11.32 5.95 -2.39
C LEU A 93 -11.40 4.42 -2.30
N ILE A 94 -12.22 3.87 -1.39
CA ILE A 94 -12.34 2.42 -1.19
C ILE A 94 -13.66 1.89 -1.77
N ARG A 95 -14.79 2.34 -1.18
CA ARG A 95 -16.15 2.01 -1.63
C ARG A 95 -17.18 2.90 -0.95
N ASP A 96 -18.31 3.08 -1.61
CA ASP A 96 -19.50 3.67 -0.99
C ASP A 96 -19.84 2.91 0.30
N GLN A 97 -20.10 3.64 1.38
CA GLN A 97 -20.36 3.12 2.73
C GLN A 97 -19.14 2.57 3.50
N ALA A 98 -17.91 2.73 3.01
CA ALA A 98 -16.72 2.39 3.79
C ALA A 98 -16.67 3.22 5.08
N ARG A 99 -16.73 2.54 6.23
CA ARG A 99 -16.47 3.12 7.55
C ARG A 99 -15.00 2.94 7.88
N SER A 100 -14.38 3.98 8.42
CA SER A 100 -12.93 4.03 8.63
C SER A 100 -12.58 4.84 9.87
N THR A 101 -11.61 4.35 10.63
CA THR A 101 -10.90 5.13 11.65
C THR A 101 -9.56 5.63 11.13
N PHE A 102 -8.98 4.95 10.14
CA PHE A 102 -7.83 5.44 9.39
C PHE A 102 -7.87 4.97 7.93
N LEU A 103 -7.26 5.77 7.07
CA LEU A 103 -7.03 5.46 5.68
C LEU A 103 -5.59 5.85 5.31
N GLU A 104 -4.81 4.88 4.86
CA GLU A 104 -3.45 5.11 4.38
C GLU A 104 -3.25 4.46 3.02
N GLU A 105 -2.38 5.04 2.20
CA GLU A 105 -1.91 4.45 0.95
C GLU A 105 -0.43 4.14 1.06
N ILE A 106 -0.06 2.96 0.58
CA ILE A 106 1.33 2.58 0.38
C ILE A 106 1.66 2.82 -1.09
N ALA A 107 2.43 3.87 -1.34
CA ALA A 107 2.70 4.38 -2.68
C ALA A 107 4.16 4.21 -3.09
N HIS A 108 4.36 3.72 -4.31
CA HIS A 108 5.66 3.70 -4.98
C HIS A 108 5.61 4.77 -6.09
N PRO A 109 6.50 5.78 -6.10
CA PRO A 109 6.40 6.89 -7.04
C PRO A 109 6.34 6.43 -8.50
N MET A 110 5.32 6.88 -9.25
CA MET A 110 5.14 6.52 -10.67
C MET A 110 4.97 5.00 -10.93
N ARG A 111 4.55 4.25 -9.90
CA ARG A 111 4.26 2.82 -9.95
C ARG A 111 2.95 2.55 -9.21
N GLU A 112 2.59 1.28 -9.07
CA GLU A 112 1.36 0.87 -8.38
C GLU A 112 1.38 1.22 -6.89
N SER A 113 0.19 1.45 -6.36
CA SER A 113 -0.08 1.67 -4.95
C SER A 113 -1.31 0.89 -4.53
N PHE A 114 -1.49 0.75 -3.22
CA PHE A 114 -2.72 0.19 -2.66
C PHE A 114 -3.07 0.89 -1.35
N PHE A 115 -4.36 0.86 -1.04
CA PHE A 115 -4.90 1.46 0.16
C PHE A 115 -5.05 0.41 1.26
N VAL A 116 -4.79 0.85 2.48
CA VAL A 116 -5.07 0.12 3.72
C VAL A 116 -6.07 0.95 4.51
N ASN A 117 -7.28 0.42 4.62
CA ASN A 117 -8.35 0.98 5.43
C ASN A 117 -8.50 0.13 6.70
N GLY A 118 -8.64 0.79 7.85
CA GLY A 118 -8.99 0.13 9.10
C GLY A 118 -10.15 0.82 9.80
N PHE A 119 -10.96 0.02 10.47
CA PHE A 119 -12.07 0.46 11.30
C PHE A 119 -11.94 -0.14 12.69
N GLU A 120 -11.78 0.73 13.69
CA GLU A 120 -11.78 0.37 15.10
C GLU A 120 -13.14 0.76 15.70
N PRO A 121 -13.99 -0.19 16.09
CA PRO A 121 -15.28 0.12 16.71
C PRO A 121 -15.07 0.81 18.06
N LYS A 122 -15.71 1.96 18.29
CA LYS A 122 -15.56 2.74 19.53
C LYS A 122 -16.84 2.87 20.34
N GLN A 123 -17.99 2.63 19.71
CA GLN A 123 -19.30 2.74 20.35
C GLN A 123 -20.07 1.43 20.17
N ASP A 124 -21.02 1.15 21.07
CA ASP A 124 -21.84 -0.07 20.99
C ASP A 124 -22.62 -0.20 19.68
N LYS A 125 -22.93 0.92 19.02
CA LYS A 125 -23.57 0.97 17.69
C LYS A 125 -22.63 0.56 16.54
N ASP A 126 -21.34 0.39 16.82
CA ASP A 126 -20.30 0.01 15.89
C ASP A 126 -19.99 -1.49 15.94
N LEU A 127 -20.58 -2.20 16.91
CA LEU A 127 -20.58 -3.66 17.07
C LEU A 127 -21.84 -4.26 16.42
#